data_AF-A0A7S4FZZ9-F1
#
_entry.id   AF-A0A7S4FZZ9-F1
#
_cell.length_a   1.000
_cell.length_b   1.000
_cell.length_c   1.000
_cell.angle_alpha   90.00
_cell.angle_beta   90.00
_cell.angle_gamma   90.00
#
_symmetry.space_group_name_H-M   'P 1'
#
loop_
_entity.id
_entity.type
_entity.pdbx_description
1 polymer ?
#
loop_
_entity_poly.entity_id
_entity_poly.type
_entity_poly.pdbx_seq_one_letter_code
_entity_poly.pdbx_strand_id
1 'polypeptide(L)'
;VDDMFPPCDLSLYGTGEHRRSRGQGTSGPSFQWKRPKQLGGSWSVITDSLQPQDVVQGRLGDCWFLSALSVLADRPHLIDRILLTKQYNPEGAYAVRFFYDGEWKRVIVDDMFPS
;
A
#
# COMPACT_ATOMS: atom_id res chain seq x y z
N VAL A 1 -3.48 -14.85 0.29
CA VAL A 1 -3.29 -13.84 1.35
C VAL A 1 -1.81 -13.89 1.67
N ASP A 2 -1.18 -12.73 1.88
CA ASP A 2 0.25 -12.65 2.21
C ASP A 2 0.47 -13.05 3.68
N ASP A 3 1.11 -14.20 3.88
CA ASP A 3 1.39 -14.72 5.23
C ASP A 3 2.48 -13.90 5.96
N MET A 4 3.32 -13.16 5.22
CA MET A 4 4.38 -12.31 5.78
C MET A 4 3.87 -10.92 6.17
N PHE A 5 2.73 -10.50 5.60
CA PHE A 5 2.07 -9.24 5.89
C PHE A 5 0.55 -9.46 6.05
N PRO A 6 0.11 -10.14 7.13
CA PRO A 6 -1.27 -10.58 7.29
C PRO A 6 -2.24 -9.39 7.50
N PRO A 7 -3.51 -9.49 7.09
CA PRO A 7 -4.50 -8.41 7.23
C PRO A 7 -5.02 -8.28 8.67
N CYS A 8 -4.14 -7.87 9.60
CA CYS A 8 -4.44 -7.69 11.02
C CYS A 8 -3.58 -6.58 11.64
N ASP A 9 -3.77 -6.34 12.94
CA ASP A 9 -3.03 -5.32 13.70
C ASP A 9 -1.51 -5.48 13.63
N LEU A 10 -1.00 -6.69 13.39
CA LEU A 10 0.44 -6.92 13.21
C LEU A 10 0.98 -6.13 12.00
N SER A 11 0.24 -6.08 10.90
CA SER A 11 0.64 -5.34 9.69
C SER A 11 0.37 -3.85 9.79
N LEU A 12 -0.54 -3.42 10.68
CA LEU A 12 -0.78 -2.00 10.94
C LEU A 12 0.29 -1.36 11.83
N TYR A 13 0.72 -2.08 12.88
CA TYR A 13 1.54 -1.49 13.95
C TYR A 13 2.90 -2.17 14.12
N GLY A 14 3.14 -3.28 13.44
CA GLY A 14 4.36 -4.07 13.58
C GLY A 14 4.48 -4.73 14.97
N THR A 15 5.70 -5.16 15.28
CA THR A 15 6.07 -5.77 16.56
C THR A 15 6.66 -4.79 17.58
N GLY A 16 6.76 -3.50 17.23
CA GLY A 16 7.42 -2.46 18.01
C GLY A 16 6.61 -1.87 19.17
N GLU A 17 7.21 -0.89 19.87
CA GLU A 17 6.65 -0.28 21.08
C GLU A 17 5.27 0.38 20.89
N HIS A 18 4.90 0.79 19.67
CA HIS A 18 3.57 1.32 19.34
C HIS A 18 2.42 0.36 19.68
N ARG A 19 2.68 -0.96 19.72
CA ARG A 19 1.69 -1.95 20.19
C ARG A 19 1.42 -1.84 21.69
N ARG A 20 2.43 -1.50 22.50
CA ARG A 20 2.33 -1.46 23.97
C ARG A 20 1.44 -0.30 24.45
N SER A 21 1.41 0.80 23.70
CA SER A 21 0.59 1.98 24.03
C SER A 21 -0.92 1.76 23.81
N ARG A 22 -1.32 0.80 22.97
CA ARG A 22 -2.74 0.47 22.70
C ARG A 22 -3.23 -0.81 23.38
N GLY A 23 -2.34 -1.56 24.04
CA GLY A 23 -2.65 -2.80 24.75
C GLY A 23 -3.40 -2.64 26.08
N GLN A 24 -3.69 -1.42 26.53
CA GLN A 24 -4.52 -1.15 27.70
C GLN A 24 -5.64 -0.16 27.35
N GLY A 25 -6.81 -0.70 27.02
CA GLY A 25 -8.10 -0.04 27.30
C GLY A 25 -8.57 1.11 26.41
N THR A 26 -7.90 1.48 25.32
CA THR A 26 -8.43 2.52 24.41
C THR A 26 -9.04 1.91 23.16
N SER A 27 -10.36 2.12 22.98
CA SER A 27 -11.14 1.90 21.76
C SER A 27 -10.60 2.72 20.59
N GLY A 28 -9.49 2.25 19.99
CA GLY A 28 -9.02 2.73 18.70
C GLY A 28 -10.02 2.39 17.60
N PRO A 29 -9.96 3.08 16.44
CA PRO A 29 -10.76 2.69 15.28
C PRO A 29 -10.45 1.25 14.91
N SER A 30 -11.50 0.41 14.84
CA SER A 30 -11.42 -0.94 14.33
C SER A 30 -11.34 -0.88 12.81
N PHE A 31 -10.24 -1.37 12.24
CA PHE A 31 -10.08 -1.47 10.80
C PHE A 31 -10.64 -2.80 10.30
N GLN A 32 -11.41 -2.76 9.22
CA GLN A 32 -11.79 -3.94 8.45
C GLN A 32 -10.89 -4.04 7.23
N TRP A 33 -10.22 -5.16 7.05
CA TRP A 33 -9.42 -5.39 5.87
C TRP A 33 -10.30 -5.87 4.71
N LYS A 34 -10.25 -5.19 3.57
CA LYS A 34 -11.09 -5.45 2.39
C LYS A 34 -10.26 -5.43 1.11
N ARG A 35 -10.63 -6.30 0.18
CA ARG A 35 -10.14 -6.30 -1.20
C ARG A 35 -10.88 -5.25 -2.04
N PRO A 36 -10.28 -4.77 -3.14
CA PRO A 36 -10.95 -3.93 -4.14
C PRO A 36 -12.36 -4.40 -4.51
N LYS A 37 -12.53 -5.69 -4.82
CA LYS A 37 -13.84 -6.29 -5.16
C LYS A 37 -14.91 -6.16 -4.06
N GLN A 38 -14.52 -5.97 -2.80
CA GLN A 38 -15.44 -5.80 -1.66
C GLN A 38 -15.77 -4.31 -1.41
N LEU A 39 -15.04 -3.39 -2.02
CA LEU A 39 -15.25 -1.94 -1.90
C LEU A 39 -16.21 -1.41 -2.98
N GLY A 40 -16.55 -2.22 -3.98
CA GLY A 40 -17.38 -1.84 -5.11
C GLY A 40 -16.63 -1.04 -6.17
N GLY A 41 -17.28 -0.74 -7.30
CA GLY A 41 -16.68 -0.01 -8.42
C GLY A 41 -15.73 -0.86 -9.29
N SER A 42 -15.13 -0.19 -10.28
CA SER A 42 -14.09 -0.77 -11.14
C SER A 42 -12.72 -0.31 -10.66
N TRP A 43 -11.77 -1.24 -10.60
CA TRP A 43 -10.44 -0.98 -10.06
C TRP A 43 -9.38 -1.14 -11.14
N SER A 44 -8.36 -0.29 -11.06
CA SER A 44 -7.16 -0.34 -11.89
C SER A 44 -5.96 -0.06 -11.01
N VAL A 45 -4.84 -0.71 -11.28
CA VAL A 45 -3.60 -0.47 -10.50
C VAL A 45 -3.03 0.90 -10.84
N ILE A 46 -3.06 1.24 -12.12
CA ILE A 46 -2.64 2.51 -12.67
C ILE A 46 -3.54 2.80 -13.89
N THR A 47 -3.84 4.07 -14.11
CA THR A 47 -4.57 4.54 -15.29
C THR A 47 -3.60 5.21 -16.26
N ASP A 48 -3.96 5.29 -17.53
CA ASP A 48 -3.17 5.99 -18.55
C ASP A 48 -3.05 7.51 -18.28
N SER A 49 -3.92 8.03 -17.40
CA SER A 49 -3.98 9.42 -16.98
C SER A 49 -3.47 9.64 -15.56
N LEU A 50 -2.52 8.83 -15.06
CA LEU A 50 -1.94 9.03 -13.73
C LEU A 50 -1.39 10.45 -13.59
N GLN A 51 -1.81 11.15 -12.54
CA GLN A 51 -1.34 12.50 -12.22
C GLN A 51 -0.85 12.58 -10.77
N PRO A 52 0.03 13.53 -10.43
CA PRO A 52 0.49 13.73 -9.05
C PRO A 52 -0.63 13.93 -8.02
N GLN A 53 -1.80 14.45 -8.45
CA GLN A 53 -2.96 14.71 -7.59
C GLN A 53 -3.74 13.43 -7.23
N ASP A 54 -3.48 12.32 -7.92
CA ASP A 54 -4.09 11.02 -7.59
C ASP A 54 -3.53 10.42 -6.29
N VAL A 55 -2.39 10.94 -5.81
CA VAL A 55 -1.79 10.56 -4.52
C VAL A 55 -2.33 11.48 -3.42
N VAL A 56 -3.21 10.93 -2.58
CA VAL A 56 -3.92 11.67 -1.52
C VAL A 56 -3.55 11.14 -0.13
N GLN A 57 -3.21 12.05 0.78
CA GLN A 57 -2.89 11.72 2.17
C GLN A 57 -4.09 11.13 2.91
N GLY A 58 -3.87 9.95 3.51
CA GLY A 58 -4.81 9.35 4.44
C GLY A 58 -4.65 9.86 5.88
N ARG A 59 -4.95 9.02 6.86
CA ARG A 59 -4.82 9.35 8.30
C ARG A 59 -3.45 9.00 8.88
N LEU A 60 -2.58 8.35 8.11
CA LEU A 60 -1.22 7.98 8.53
C LEU A 60 -0.30 9.21 8.45
N GLY A 61 0.76 9.26 9.25
CA GLY A 61 1.74 10.35 9.26
C GLY A 61 2.87 10.17 8.24
N ASP A 62 2.57 9.67 7.04
CA ASP A 62 3.52 9.23 6.01
C ASP A 62 3.62 10.19 4.82
N CYS A 63 3.29 11.47 5.01
CA CYS A 63 3.31 12.48 3.94
C CYS A 63 4.67 12.64 3.26
N TRP A 64 5.77 12.38 3.97
CA TRP A 64 7.12 12.36 3.41
C TRP A 64 7.27 11.29 2.31
N PHE A 65 6.59 10.15 2.47
CA PHE A 65 6.59 9.06 1.49
C PHE A 65 5.64 9.36 0.34
N LEU A 66 4.40 9.81 0.64
CA LEU A 66 3.42 10.14 -0.40
C LEU A 66 3.90 11.29 -1.29
N SER A 67 4.62 12.27 -0.75
CA SER A 67 5.21 13.35 -1.56
C SER A 67 6.19 12.81 -2.61
N ALA A 68 6.98 11.79 -2.26
CA ALA A 68 7.87 11.14 -3.22
C ALA A 68 7.08 10.38 -4.31
N LEU A 69 5.97 9.72 -3.94
CA LEU A 69 5.07 9.07 -4.90
C LEU A 69 4.41 10.06 -5.86
N SER A 70 3.97 11.23 -5.39
CA SER A 70 3.44 12.29 -6.26
C SER A 70 4.46 12.77 -7.29
N VAL A 71 5.75 12.88 -6.92
CA VAL A 71 6.83 13.23 -7.84
C VAL A 71 7.10 12.11 -8.86
N LEU A 72 6.94 10.85 -8.44
CA LEU A 72 7.06 9.69 -9.33
C LEU A 72 5.89 9.59 -10.32
N ALA A 73 4.68 9.98 -9.92
CA ALA A 73 3.50 9.97 -10.78
C ALA A 73 3.69 10.81 -12.05
N ASP A 74 4.46 11.89 -11.97
CA ASP A 74 4.84 12.74 -13.12
C ASP A 74 5.98 12.16 -14.00
N ARG A 75 6.47 10.96 -13.68
CA ARG A 75 7.60 10.29 -14.37
C ARG A 75 7.22 8.87 -14.79
N PRO A 76 6.46 8.70 -15.89
CA PRO A 76 5.95 7.40 -16.32
C PRO A 76 7.03 6.31 -16.45
N HIS A 77 8.20 6.67 -16.98
CA HIS A 77 9.33 5.74 -17.13
C HIS A 77 9.90 5.22 -15.80
N LEU A 78 9.74 5.95 -14.69
CA LEU A 78 10.13 5.48 -13.36
C LEU A 78 9.04 4.59 -12.77
N ILE A 79 7.78 4.95 -12.95
CA ILE A 79 6.63 4.12 -12.57
C ILE A 79 6.74 2.75 -13.24
N ASP A 80 7.10 2.71 -14.52
CA ASP A 80 7.29 1.48 -15.28
C ASP A 80 8.41 0.58 -14.75
N ARG A 81 9.43 1.17 -14.09
CA ARG A 81 10.53 0.42 -13.46
C ARG A 81 10.13 -0.16 -12.11
N ILE A 82 9.26 0.51 -11.36
CA ILE A 82 8.88 0.12 -10.00
C ILE A 82 7.62 -0.75 -9.96
N LEU A 83 6.60 -0.49 -10.77
CA LEU A 83 5.37 -1.29 -10.81
C LEU A 83 5.52 -2.43 -11.83
N LEU A 84 5.60 -3.67 -11.34
CA LEU A 84 5.72 -4.86 -12.20
C LEU A 84 4.35 -5.41 -12.60
N THR A 85 3.37 -5.34 -11.71
CA THR A 85 1.98 -5.66 -12.00
C THR A 85 1.23 -4.35 -12.25
N LYS A 86 0.91 -4.04 -13.51
CA LYS A 86 0.27 -2.77 -13.91
C LYS A 86 -1.23 -2.90 -14.20
N GLN A 87 -1.70 -4.13 -14.36
CA GLN A 87 -3.11 -4.43 -14.59
C GLN A 87 -3.73 -5.01 -13.32
N TYR A 88 -5.04 -4.80 -13.16
CA TYR A 88 -5.78 -5.42 -12.08
C TYR A 88 -5.62 -6.95 -12.13
N ASN A 89 -5.25 -7.56 -11.01
CA ASN A 89 -5.07 -9.00 -10.88
C ASN A 89 -6.20 -9.59 -10.04
N PRO A 90 -7.11 -10.40 -10.61
CA PRO A 90 -8.20 -11.04 -9.86
C PRO A 90 -7.74 -11.97 -8.73
N GLU A 91 -6.53 -12.54 -8.83
CA GLU A 91 -5.92 -13.34 -7.77
C GLU A 91 -5.44 -12.48 -6.59
N GLY A 92 -5.43 -11.16 -6.76
CA GLY A 92 -5.15 -10.20 -5.72
C GLY A 92 -3.68 -10.20 -5.29
N ALA A 93 -2.75 -10.43 -6.21
CA ALA A 93 -1.31 -10.43 -5.96
C ALA A 93 -0.58 -9.45 -6.89
N TYR A 94 0.22 -8.56 -6.31
CA TYR A 94 0.85 -7.45 -7.01
C TYR A 94 2.34 -7.38 -6.68
N ALA A 95 3.16 -7.10 -7.69
CA ALA A 95 4.61 -7.01 -7.52
C ALA A 95 5.09 -5.57 -7.77
N VAL A 96 5.90 -5.07 -6.83
CA VAL A 96 6.55 -3.75 -6.87
C VAL A 96 8.05 -3.92 -6.60
N ARG A 97 8.87 -3.02 -7.15
CA ARG A 97 10.31 -2.96 -6.87
C ARG A 97 10.63 -1.74 -6.04
N PHE A 98 11.41 -1.97 -4.99
CA PHE A 98 12.06 -0.91 -4.22
C PHE A 98 13.56 -0.96 -4.49
N PHE A 99 14.18 0.21 -4.56
CA PHE A 99 15.64 0.30 -4.52
C PHE A 99 16.05 0.51 -3.06
N TYR A 100 16.68 -0.49 -2.47
CA TYR A 100 17.01 -0.51 -1.05
C TYR A 100 18.37 -1.14 -0.85
N ASP A 101 19.23 -0.43 -0.11
CA ASP A 101 20.59 -0.87 0.21
C ASP A 101 21.44 -1.19 -1.03
N GLY A 102 21.38 -0.29 -2.02
CA GLY A 102 22.12 -0.41 -3.28
C GLY A 102 21.57 -1.42 -4.29
N GLU A 103 20.49 -2.13 -3.97
CA GLU A 103 19.95 -3.20 -4.80
C GLU A 103 18.45 -3.05 -5.09
N TRP A 104 18.03 -3.58 -6.24
CA TRP A 104 16.61 -3.70 -6.59
C TRP A 104 15.99 -4.91 -5.91
N LYS A 105 15.02 -4.67 -5.03
CA LYS A 105 14.29 -5.72 -4.29
C LYS A 105 12.84 -5.78 -4.78
N ARG A 106 12.40 -6.97 -5.18
CA ARG A 106 11.01 -7.23 -5.56
C ARG A 106 10.20 -7.59 -4.31
N VAL A 107 9.13 -6.87 -4.06
CA VAL A 107 8.13 -7.15 -3.03
C VAL A 107 6.86 -7.61 -3.72
N ILE A 108 6.28 -8.70 -3.24
CA ILE A 108 4.96 -9.19 -3.64
C ILE A 108 4.04 -8.91 -2.47
N VAL A 109 2.88 -8.32 -2.73
CA VAL A 109 1.88 -7.98 -1.72
C VAL A 109 0.50 -8.37 -2.25
N ASP A 110 -0.43 -8.71 -1.35
CA ASP A 110 -1.83 -8.87 -1.73
C ASP A 110 -2.59 -7.54 -1.78
N ASP A 111 -3.84 -7.54 -2.24
CA ASP A 111 -4.70 -6.35 -2.30
C ASP A 111 -5.63 -6.17 -1.09
N MET A 112 -5.24 -6.65 0.09
CA MET A 112 -6.00 -6.35 1.31
C MET A 112 -5.68 -4.93 1.79
N PHE A 113 -6.68 -4.04 1.81
CA PHE A 113 -6.55 -2.68 2.33
C PHE A 113 -7.28 -2.50 3.66
N PRO A 114 -6.73 -1.76 4.63
CA PRO A 114 -7.45 -1.38 5.84
C PRO A 114 -8.53 -0.32 5.52
N SER A 115 -9.77 -0.58 5.92
CA SER A 115 -10.96 0.28 5.70
C SER A 115 -11.76 0.54 6.97
#